data_AF-A0A1F3R6L8-F1
#
_entry.id   AF-A0A1F3R6L8-F1
#
_cell.length_a   1.000
_cell.length_b   1.000
_cell.length_c   1.000
_cell.angle_alpha   90.00
_cell.angle_beta   90.00
_cell.angle_gamma   90.00
#
_symmetry.space_group_name_H-M   'P 1'
#
loop_
_entity.id
_entity.type
_entity.pdbx_description
1 polymer ?
#
loop_
_entity_poly.entity_id
_entity_poly.type
_entity_poly.pdbx_seq_one_letter_code
_entity_poly.pdbx_strand_id
1 'polypeptide(L)'
;MTEIKAIIQNLLQESNILLEDNLLPEYNLSDTEIERLRKEAIRVAIGCGNYDSHNKLESNDWSLFDKISDSIWYSEKGIPEKINLGFKLYEIFPSYYHFLVPFYRLIYKKETDNQELKNIVWERFIEYLGAESFYADPIAYVLWVDFFEDQTTVKEAWTGLMGYSKNTKSLLRLLECAGPVPFDLKEPIYLELISDETTHQAIFNSILFSAFDVCGQIDKIKAGIILSKLNIHTSTENYLKLREKLK
;
A
#
# COMPACT_ATOMS: atom_id res chain seq x y z
N MET A 1 -36.50 14.68 -7.58
CA MET A 1 -35.91 13.86 -6.51
C MET A 1 -35.70 12.38 -6.91
N THR A 2 -36.30 11.93 -8.01
CA THR A 2 -36.20 10.53 -8.50
C THR A 2 -35.06 10.30 -9.50
N GLU A 3 -34.55 11.34 -10.16
CA GLU A 3 -33.51 11.21 -11.21
C GLU A 3 -32.07 11.16 -10.67
N ILE A 4 -31.79 11.71 -9.49
CA ILE A 4 -30.42 11.73 -8.92
C ILE A 4 -30.05 10.37 -8.30
N LYS A 5 -31.03 9.65 -7.75
CA LYS A 5 -30.85 8.28 -7.21
C LYS A 5 -30.43 7.29 -8.31
N ALA A 6 -30.93 7.50 -9.53
CA ALA A 6 -30.58 6.70 -10.70
C ALA A 6 -29.16 7.01 -11.23
N ILE A 7 -28.70 8.27 -11.13
CA ILE A 7 -27.34 8.66 -11.54
C ILE A 7 -26.29 8.06 -10.59
N ILE A 8 -26.56 8.00 -9.29
CA ILE A 8 -25.67 7.39 -8.30
C ILE A 8 -25.68 5.85 -8.39
N GLN A 9 -26.83 5.23 -8.64
CA GLN A 9 -26.89 3.80 -8.97
C GLN A 9 -26.14 3.47 -10.27
N ASN A 10 -26.14 4.35 -11.27
CA ASN A 10 -25.34 4.18 -12.49
C ASN A 10 -23.84 4.36 -12.22
N LEU A 11 -23.40 5.31 -11.39
CA LEU A 11 -21.97 5.46 -11.04
C LEU A 11 -21.45 4.30 -10.15
N LEU A 12 -22.31 3.73 -9.32
CA LEU A 12 -22.04 2.50 -8.55
C LEU A 12 -22.08 1.23 -9.43
N GLN A 13 -22.89 1.21 -10.49
CA GLN A 13 -22.90 0.14 -11.50
C GLN A 13 -21.70 0.23 -12.46
N GLU A 14 -21.25 1.43 -12.85
CA GLU A 14 -20.09 1.63 -13.72
C GLU A 14 -18.76 1.29 -13.03
N SER A 15 -18.72 1.35 -11.69
CA SER A 15 -17.59 0.87 -10.88
C SER A 15 -17.69 -0.61 -10.52
N ASN A 16 -18.75 -1.32 -10.91
CA ASN A 16 -19.07 -2.69 -10.48
C ASN A 16 -19.13 -2.85 -8.94
N ILE A 17 -19.23 -1.76 -8.19
CA ILE A 17 -19.41 -1.75 -6.73
C ILE A 17 -20.91 -1.66 -6.47
N LEU A 18 -21.61 -2.77 -6.69
CA LEU A 18 -22.90 -2.98 -6.04
C LEU A 18 -22.64 -3.04 -4.53
N LEU A 19 -22.90 -1.94 -3.83
CA LEU A 19 -23.19 -1.92 -2.40
C LEU A 19 -24.53 -2.65 -2.15
N GLU A 20 -24.64 -3.90 -2.60
CA GLU A 20 -25.73 -4.79 -2.20
C GLU A 20 -25.62 -5.16 -0.71
N ASP A 21 -24.42 -4.98 -0.13
CA ASP A 21 -24.18 -5.05 1.30
C ASP A 21 -24.24 -3.64 1.92
N ASN A 22 -25.38 -3.32 2.51
CA ASN A 22 -25.70 -2.12 3.30
C ASN A 22 -24.72 -1.90 4.50
N LEU A 23 -23.45 -1.56 4.24
CA LEU A 23 -22.49 -1.25 5.31
C LEU A 23 -22.69 0.14 5.94
N LEU A 24 -23.16 1.11 5.15
CA LEU A 24 -23.29 2.51 5.54
C LEU A 24 -24.64 2.94 6.16
N PRO A 25 -25.79 2.26 5.92
CA PRO A 25 -27.06 2.67 6.51
C PRO A 25 -27.06 2.67 8.05
N GLU A 26 -26.24 1.83 8.69
CA GLU A 26 -26.11 1.82 10.16
C GLU A 26 -25.58 3.16 10.70
N TYR A 27 -24.84 3.92 9.89
CA TYR A 27 -24.29 5.22 10.25
C TYR A 27 -25.17 6.39 9.78
N ASN A 28 -26.27 6.13 9.07
CA ASN A 28 -27.21 7.12 8.54
C ASN A 28 -26.54 8.26 7.74
N LEU A 29 -25.44 7.97 7.04
CA LEU A 29 -24.73 8.95 6.24
C LEU A 29 -25.50 9.26 4.96
N SER A 30 -25.71 10.54 4.67
CA SER A 30 -26.22 11.01 3.39
C SER A 30 -25.16 10.91 2.29
N ASP A 31 -25.59 10.87 1.02
CA ASP A 31 -24.67 10.86 -0.13
C ASP A 31 -23.68 12.04 -0.10
N THR A 32 -24.15 13.22 0.35
CA THR A 32 -23.32 14.42 0.51
C THR A 32 -22.24 14.21 1.58
N GLU A 33 -22.56 13.53 2.67
CA GLU A 33 -21.59 13.22 3.74
C GLU A 33 -20.57 12.17 3.28
N ILE A 34 -21.01 11.14 2.56
CA ILE A 34 -20.12 10.13 1.97
C ILE A 34 -19.13 10.80 1.02
N GLU A 35 -19.60 11.66 0.12
CA GLU A 35 -18.72 12.35 -0.83
C GLU A 35 -17.76 13.33 -0.14
N ARG A 36 -18.22 14.01 0.92
CA ARG A 36 -17.35 14.84 1.76
C ARG A 36 -16.24 14.00 2.41
N LEU A 37 -16.60 12.88 3.04
CA LEU A 37 -15.66 11.98 3.71
C LEU A 37 -14.67 11.37 2.72
N ARG A 38 -15.11 11.00 1.52
CA ARG A 38 -14.26 10.51 0.43
C ARG A 38 -13.22 11.54 0.04
N LYS A 39 -13.62 12.81 -0.16
CA LYS A 39 -12.67 13.89 -0.49
C LYS A 39 -11.64 14.10 0.61
N GLU A 40 -12.06 14.06 1.87
CA GLU A 40 -11.14 14.14 2.99
C GLU A 40 -10.18 12.94 3.04
N ALA A 41 -10.69 11.72 2.84
CA ALA A 41 -9.87 10.50 2.77
C ALA A 41 -8.81 10.60 1.65
N ILE A 42 -9.20 11.01 0.44
CA ILE A 42 -8.29 11.22 -0.69
C ILE A 42 -7.22 12.28 -0.36
N ARG A 43 -7.63 13.40 0.26
CA ARG A 43 -6.71 14.47 0.65
C ARG A 43 -5.64 13.98 1.63
N VAL A 44 -6.01 13.13 2.59
CA VAL A 44 -5.06 12.59 3.58
C VAL A 44 -4.26 11.40 3.08
N ALA A 45 -4.77 10.67 2.09
CA ALA A 45 -4.10 9.51 1.51
C ALA A 45 -2.87 9.89 0.70
N ILE A 46 -2.94 10.97 -0.10
CA ILE A 46 -1.83 11.38 -0.97
C ILE A 46 -0.64 11.83 -0.13
N GLY A 47 0.50 11.19 -0.35
CA GLY A 47 1.75 11.44 0.35
C GLY A 47 1.76 10.95 1.80
N CYS A 48 0.83 10.09 2.21
CA CYS A 48 0.86 9.56 3.57
C CYS A 48 2.18 8.81 3.83
N GLY A 49 2.73 8.99 5.03
CA GLY A 49 4.06 8.50 5.39
C GLY A 49 5.20 9.49 5.15
N ASN A 50 4.97 10.57 4.39
CA ASN A 50 5.92 11.67 4.32
C ASN A 50 5.81 12.54 5.58
N TYR A 51 6.93 12.77 6.26
CA TYR A 51 7.00 13.58 7.49
C TYR A 51 6.45 15.00 7.32
N ASP A 52 6.56 15.56 6.10
CA ASP A 52 6.08 16.90 5.76
C ASP A 52 4.56 16.95 5.45
N SER A 53 3.88 15.80 5.39
CA SER A 53 2.44 15.74 5.17
C SER A 53 1.68 16.08 6.46
N HIS A 54 1.19 17.31 6.57
CA HIS A 54 0.34 17.74 7.69
C HIS A 54 -1.14 17.34 7.52
N ASN A 55 -1.45 16.49 6.55
CA ASN A 55 -2.83 16.11 6.24
C ASN A 55 -3.32 15.07 7.24
N LYS A 56 -4.15 15.51 8.19
CA LYS A 56 -4.88 14.63 9.10
C LYS A 56 -6.37 14.78 8.86
N LEU A 57 -7.11 13.70 9.12
CA LEU A 57 -8.57 13.75 9.23
C LEU A 57 -8.94 14.58 10.45
N GLU A 58 -10.09 15.25 10.38
CA GLU A 58 -10.68 15.86 11.57
C GLU A 58 -11.03 14.77 12.60
N SER A 59 -11.00 15.12 13.88
CA SER A 59 -11.22 14.16 14.99
C SER A 59 -12.55 13.39 14.86
N ASN A 60 -13.60 14.06 14.38
CA ASN A 60 -14.91 13.42 14.17
C ASN A 60 -14.89 12.41 13.02
N ASP A 61 -14.23 12.76 11.91
CA ASP A 61 -14.10 11.88 10.74
C ASP A 61 -13.21 10.67 11.05
N TRP A 62 -12.11 10.91 11.77
CA TRP A 62 -11.26 9.84 12.31
C TRP A 62 -12.07 8.86 13.16
N SER A 63 -12.80 9.38 14.15
CA SER A 63 -13.61 8.56 15.05
C SER A 63 -14.71 7.79 14.32
N LEU A 64 -15.24 8.34 13.23
CA LEU A 64 -16.21 7.66 12.38
C LEU A 64 -15.55 6.51 11.60
N PHE A 65 -14.38 6.74 11.02
CA PHE A 65 -13.65 5.71 10.28
C PHE A 65 -13.23 4.55 11.18
N ASP A 66 -12.80 4.83 12.42
CA ASP A 66 -12.54 3.81 13.44
C ASP A 66 -13.79 2.94 13.66
N LYS A 67 -14.95 3.56 13.90
CA LYS A 67 -16.21 2.82 14.12
C LYS A 67 -16.63 1.98 12.91
N ILE A 68 -16.44 2.48 11.69
CA ILE A 68 -16.76 1.77 10.45
C ILE A 68 -15.82 0.57 10.27
N SER A 69 -14.52 0.75 10.51
CA SER A 69 -13.56 -0.35 10.44
C SER A 69 -13.86 -1.43 11.49
N ASP A 70 -14.05 -0.99 12.74
CA ASP A 70 -14.30 -1.88 13.87
C ASP A 70 -15.58 -2.71 13.71
N SER A 71 -16.64 -2.14 13.12
CA SER A 71 -17.90 -2.87 12.89
C SER A 71 -17.74 -4.03 11.90
N ILE A 72 -16.72 -4.00 11.03
CA ILE A 72 -16.40 -5.13 10.15
C ILE A 72 -15.45 -6.08 10.85
N TRP A 73 -14.30 -5.58 11.31
CA TRP A 73 -13.22 -6.46 11.76
C TRP A 73 -13.53 -7.17 13.08
N TYR A 74 -14.36 -6.57 13.94
CA TYR A 74 -14.85 -7.19 15.19
C TYR A 74 -16.26 -7.79 15.08
N SER A 75 -16.86 -7.85 13.89
CA SER A 75 -18.11 -8.59 13.69
C SER A 75 -17.92 -10.11 13.71
N GLU A 76 -19.05 -10.83 13.76
CA GLU A 76 -19.14 -12.28 13.61
C GLU A 76 -18.99 -12.76 12.14
N LYS A 77 -18.75 -11.84 11.19
CA LYS A 77 -18.58 -12.18 9.77
C LYS A 77 -17.39 -13.10 9.52
N GLY A 78 -17.47 -13.90 8.46
CA GLY A 78 -16.35 -14.74 8.04
C GLY A 78 -15.17 -13.92 7.51
N ILE A 79 -13.95 -14.44 7.64
CA ILE A 79 -12.73 -13.77 7.12
C ILE A 79 -12.83 -13.38 5.64
N PRO A 80 -13.35 -14.21 4.71
CA PRO A 80 -13.48 -13.81 3.31
C PRO A 80 -14.37 -12.57 3.12
N GLU A 81 -15.44 -12.48 3.90
CA GLU A 81 -16.35 -11.33 3.87
C GLU A 81 -15.67 -10.09 4.46
N LYS A 82 -14.95 -10.22 5.58
CA LYS A 82 -14.17 -9.12 6.17
C LYS A 82 -13.13 -8.56 5.20
N ILE A 83 -12.40 -9.43 4.48
CA ILE A 83 -11.44 -9.03 3.44
C ILE A 83 -12.13 -8.22 2.34
N ASN A 84 -13.25 -8.73 1.81
CA ASN A 84 -14.01 -8.07 0.74
C ASN A 84 -14.52 -6.69 1.19
N LEU A 85 -15.15 -6.62 2.36
CA LEU A 85 -15.68 -5.37 2.90
C LEU A 85 -14.56 -4.36 3.25
N GLY A 86 -13.43 -4.84 3.74
CA GLY A 86 -12.25 -4.01 4.01
C GLY A 86 -11.73 -3.32 2.75
N PHE A 87 -11.60 -4.07 1.64
CA PHE A 87 -11.20 -3.48 0.35
C PHE A 87 -12.26 -2.55 -0.23
N LYS A 88 -13.55 -2.90 -0.17
CA LYS A 88 -14.63 -2.00 -0.59
C LYS A 88 -14.59 -0.66 0.16
N LEU A 89 -14.36 -0.69 1.47
CA LEU A 89 -14.22 0.53 2.26
C LEU A 89 -12.96 1.31 1.90
N TYR A 90 -11.85 0.62 1.64
CA TYR A 90 -10.63 1.27 1.20
C TYR A 90 -10.81 1.97 -0.17
N GLU A 91 -11.57 1.38 -1.09
CA GLU A 91 -11.90 1.98 -2.38
C GLU A 91 -12.72 3.26 -2.24
N ILE A 92 -13.65 3.31 -1.26
CA ILE A 92 -14.50 4.46 -0.97
C ILE A 92 -13.73 5.53 -0.17
N PHE A 93 -12.97 5.12 0.84
CA PHE A 93 -12.29 5.97 1.80
C PHE A 93 -10.82 5.53 1.92
N PRO A 94 -9.94 5.87 0.97
CA PRO A 94 -8.55 5.44 1.03
C PRO A 94 -7.89 5.93 2.32
N SER A 95 -7.61 5.00 3.24
CA SER A 95 -7.04 5.30 4.54
C SER A 95 -6.18 4.13 4.99
N TYR A 96 -4.89 4.40 5.17
CA TYR A 96 -3.93 3.41 5.63
C TYR A 96 -4.37 2.84 7.00
N TYR A 97 -4.59 3.71 7.97
CA TYR A 97 -4.78 3.29 9.36
C TYR A 97 -6.07 2.50 9.54
N HIS A 98 -7.18 3.01 9.00
CA HIS A 98 -8.50 2.44 9.27
C HIS A 98 -8.78 1.21 8.43
N PHE A 99 -8.36 1.18 7.15
CA PHE A 99 -8.79 0.12 6.22
C PHE A 99 -7.65 -0.74 5.69
N LEU A 100 -6.38 -0.44 5.97
CA LEU A 100 -5.25 -1.29 5.59
C LEU A 100 -4.56 -2.02 6.76
N VAL A 101 -4.36 -1.36 7.91
CA VAL A 101 -3.78 -1.99 9.12
C VAL A 101 -4.51 -3.26 9.56
N PRO A 102 -5.85 -3.40 9.43
CA PRO A 102 -6.52 -4.65 9.75
C PRO A 102 -6.05 -5.86 8.91
N PHE A 103 -5.64 -5.67 7.64
CA PHE A 103 -5.06 -6.75 6.84
C PHE A 103 -3.70 -7.20 7.38
N TYR A 104 -2.89 -6.25 7.86
CA TYR A 104 -1.66 -6.60 8.58
C TYR A 104 -1.98 -7.42 9.83
N ARG A 105 -2.93 -6.99 10.65
CA ARG A 105 -3.34 -7.73 11.87
C ARG A 105 -3.81 -9.14 11.53
N LEU A 106 -4.62 -9.30 10.49
CA LEU A 106 -5.12 -10.59 10.00
C LEU A 106 -3.95 -11.57 9.73
N ILE A 107 -2.89 -11.08 9.09
CA ILE A 107 -1.74 -11.89 8.67
C ILE A 107 -0.75 -12.10 9.82
N TYR A 108 -0.35 -11.02 10.51
CA TYR A 108 0.57 -11.04 11.65
C TYR A 108 0.07 -11.91 12.80
N LYS A 109 -1.21 -11.77 13.18
CA LYS A 109 -1.81 -12.57 14.26
C LYS A 109 -2.18 -13.99 13.82
N LYS A 110 -1.98 -14.34 12.55
CA LYS A 110 -2.37 -15.64 11.97
C LYS A 110 -3.83 -15.95 12.24
N GLU A 111 -4.69 -14.93 12.13
CA GLU A 111 -6.14 -15.09 12.21
C GLU A 111 -6.67 -15.89 11.00
N THR A 112 -5.85 -16.05 9.96
CA THR A 112 -6.04 -17.02 8.88
C THR A 112 -4.72 -17.64 8.42
N ASP A 113 -4.69 -18.96 8.29
CA ASP A 113 -3.63 -19.70 7.58
C ASP A 113 -4.04 -20.04 6.13
N ASN A 114 -5.22 -19.60 5.70
CA ASN A 114 -5.70 -19.87 4.34
C ASN A 114 -4.92 -19.04 3.31
N GLN A 115 -4.09 -19.72 2.52
CA GLN A 115 -3.25 -19.11 1.50
C GLN A 115 -4.05 -18.42 0.38
N GLU A 116 -5.23 -18.93 0.01
CA GLU A 116 -6.08 -18.30 -1.01
C GLU A 116 -6.56 -16.92 -0.55
N LEU A 117 -6.91 -16.78 0.73
CA LEU A 117 -7.33 -15.50 1.29
C LEU A 117 -6.17 -14.50 1.37
N LYS A 118 -4.97 -14.97 1.73
CA LYS A 118 -3.76 -14.12 1.72
C LYS A 118 -3.41 -13.68 0.29
N ASN A 119 -3.55 -14.58 -0.67
CA ASN A 119 -3.32 -14.30 -2.09
C ASN A 119 -4.25 -13.20 -2.61
N ILE A 120 -5.53 -13.19 -2.21
CA ILE A 120 -6.46 -12.09 -2.54
C ILE A 120 -5.93 -10.76 -1.99
N VAL A 121 -5.41 -10.74 -0.76
CA VAL A 121 -4.83 -9.51 -0.17
C VAL A 121 -3.62 -9.04 -0.98
N TRP A 122 -2.69 -9.95 -1.32
CA TRP A 122 -1.50 -9.61 -2.08
C TRP A 122 -1.79 -9.11 -3.49
N GLU A 123 -2.72 -9.76 -4.19
CA GLU A 123 -3.17 -9.36 -5.52
C GLU A 123 -3.73 -7.93 -5.49
N ARG A 124 -4.68 -7.65 -4.58
CA ARG A 124 -5.28 -6.32 -4.43
C ARG A 124 -4.25 -5.25 -4.04
N PHE A 125 -3.31 -5.56 -3.16
CA PHE A 125 -2.25 -4.61 -2.80
C PHE A 125 -1.39 -4.23 -4.02
N ILE A 126 -1.03 -5.19 -4.87
CA ILE A 126 -0.29 -4.92 -6.11
C ILE A 126 -1.12 -4.12 -7.12
N GLU A 127 -2.42 -4.40 -7.24
CA GLU A 127 -3.33 -3.62 -8.09
C GLU A 127 -3.36 -2.15 -7.65
N TYR A 128 -3.59 -1.88 -6.37
CA TYR A 128 -3.65 -0.51 -5.85
C TYR A 128 -2.30 0.21 -5.86
N LEU A 129 -1.17 -0.49 -5.65
CA LEU A 129 0.15 0.08 -5.89
C LEU A 129 0.29 0.58 -7.33
N GLY A 130 -0.32 -0.08 -8.31
CA GLY A 130 -0.34 0.33 -9.70
C GLY A 130 -1.28 1.51 -10.02
N ALA A 131 -2.16 1.89 -9.11
CA ALA A 131 -3.26 2.83 -9.35
C ALA A 131 -2.86 4.31 -9.15
N GLU A 132 -3.84 5.20 -8.92
CA GLU A 132 -3.64 6.59 -8.56
C GLU A 132 -2.97 6.74 -7.18
N SER A 133 -2.30 7.88 -6.93
CA SER A 133 -1.54 8.08 -5.68
C SER A 133 -2.39 7.97 -4.41
N PHE A 134 -3.67 8.35 -4.45
CA PHE A 134 -4.54 8.20 -3.28
C PHE A 134 -4.84 6.73 -2.93
N TYR A 135 -4.62 5.78 -3.86
CA TYR A 135 -4.62 4.34 -3.56
C TYR A 135 -3.20 3.80 -3.35
N ALA A 136 -2.23 4.26 -4.13
CA ALA A 136 -0.89 3.70 -4.04
C ALA A 136 -0.15 4.09 -2.76
N ASP A 137 -0.28 5.34 -2.32
CA ASP A 137 0.51 5.86 -1.20
C ASP A 137 0.13 5.19 0.13
N PRO A 138 -1.17 4.97 0.47
CA PRO A 138 -1.53 4.21 1.67
C PRO A 138 -1.07 2.76 1.65
N ILE A 139 -1.09 2.11 0.47
CA ILE A 139 -0.59 0.73 0.33
C ILE A 139 0.93 0.71 0.49
N ALA A 140 1.64 1.62 -0.14
CA ALA A 140 3.09 1.76 0.04
C ALA A 140 3.44 1.98 1.52
N TYR A 141 2.65 2.80 2.22
CA TYR A 141 2.87 3.11 3.64
C TYR A 141 2.59 1.93 4.57
N VAL A 142 1.46 1.21 4.41
CA VAL A 142 1.18 0.01 5.23
C VAL A 142 2.21 -1.09 4.94
N LEU A 143 2.66 -1.24 3.69
CA LEU A 143 3.69 -2.20 3.34
C LEU A 143 5.01 -1.86 4.01
N TRP A 144 5.41 -0.60 3.94
CA TRP A 144 6.64 -0.13 4.56
C TRP A 144 6.62 -0.33 6.08
N VAL A 145 5.69 0.31 6.79
CA VAL A 145 5.70 0.41 8.26
C VAL A 145 5.20 -0.86 8.95
N ASP A 146 4.16 -1.50 8.43
CA ASP A 146 3.57 -2.65 9.12
C ASP A 146 4.14 -3.99 8.63
N PHE A 147 4.21 -4.22 7.32
CA PHE A 147 4.63 -5.53 6.79
C PHE A 147 6.14 -5.71 6.64
N PHE A 148 6.88 -4.68 6.21
CA PHE A 148 8.29 -4.83 5.89
C PHE A 148 9.22 -4.58 7.08
N GLU A 149 8.88 -3.64 7.98
CA GLU A 149 9.63 -3.44 9.22
C GLU A 149 9.50 -4.64 10.18
N ASP A 150 8.37 -5.36 10.14
CA ASP A 150 8.15 -6.56 10.92
C ASP A 150 8.86 -7.79 10.34
N GLN A 151 9.89 -8.26 11.05
CA GLN A 151 10.68 -9.43 10.68
C GLN A 151 9.87 -10.74 10.60
N THR A 152 8.69 -10.79 11.23
CA THR A 152 7.84 -11.99 11.19
C THR A 152 6.98 -12.07 9.93
N THR A 153 6.71 -10.95 9.27
CA THR A 153 5.83 -10.89 8.09
C THR A 153 6.56 -10.52 6.79
N VAL A 154 7.70 -9.82 6.86
CA VAL A 154 8.42 -9.28 5.69
C VAL A 154 8.68 -10.30 4.58
N LYS A 155 9.11 -11.52 4.90
CA LYS A 155 9.41 -12.55 3.90
C LYS A 155 8.14 -13.07 3.22
N GLU A 156 7.08 -13.28 3.99
CA GLU A 156 5.79 -13.75 3.47
C GLU A 156 5.14 -12.68 2.60
N ALA A 157 5.09 -11.43 3.08
CA ALA A 157 4.56 -10.29 2.35
C ALA A 157 5.32 -10.08 1.04
N TRP A 158 6.67 -10.01 1.08
CA TRP A 158 7.49 -9.87 -0.12
C TRP A 158 7.22 -10.97 -1.15
N THR A 159 7.24 -12.23 -0.72
CA THR A 159 7.02 -13.38 -1.61
C THR A 159 5.62 -13.35 -2.22
N GLY A 160 4.61 -13.04 -1.41
CA GLY A 160 3.22 -12.91 -1.85
C GLY A 160 3.06 -11.83 -2.91
N LEU A 161 3.53 -10.62 -2.62
CA LEU A 161 3.45 -9.46 -3.52
C LEU A 161 4.19 -9.72 -4.85
N MET A 162 5.40 -10.25 -4.79
CA MET A 162 6.18 -10.56 -6.00
C MET A 162 5.49 -11.57 -6.93
N GLY A 163 4.66 -12.46 -6.39
CA GLY A 163 3.85 -13.39 -7.19
C GLY A 163 2.81 -12.70 -8.10
N TYR A 164 2.42 -11.46 -7.78
CA TYR A 164 1.41 -10.69 -8.50
C TYR A 164 1.97 -9.46 -9.25
N SER A 165 3.23 -9.07 -9.00
CA SER A 165 3.92 -7.92 -9.61
C SER A 165 4.27 -8.08 -11.11
N LYS A 166 3.30 -8.45 -11.95
CA LYS A 166 3.49 -8.61 -13.41
C LYS A 166 3.55 -7.28 -14.15
N ASN A 167 2.94 -6.24 -13.59
CA ASN A 167 2.93 -4.90 -14.16
C ASN A 167 4.18 -4.13 -13.71
N THR A 168 4.96 -3.61 -14.65
CA THR A 168 6.18 -2.84 -14.36
C THR A 168 5.91 -1.67 -13.41
N LYS A 169 4.81 -0.92 -13.59
CA LYS A 169 4.48 0.22 -12.71
C LYS A 169 4.29 -0.20 -11.25
N SER A 170 3.52 -1.26 -10.99
CA SER A 170 3.32 -1.78 -9.63
C SER A 170 4.62 -2.33 -9.04
N LEU A 171 5.41 -3.04 -9.85
CA LEU A 171 6.71 -3.56 -9.43
C LEU A 171 7.68 -2.46 -9.03
N LEU A 172 7.82 -1.40 -9.84
CA LEU A 172 8.72 -0.30 -9.54
C LEU A 172 8.28 0.44 -8.25
N ARG A 173 6.97 0.65 -8.05
CA ARG A 173 6.45 1.21 -6.79
C ARG A 173 6.67 0.31 -5.59
N LEU A 174 6.54 -1.01 -5.75
CA LEU A 174 6.87 -1.96 -4.70
C LEU A 174 8.35 -1.83 -4.29
N LEU A 175 9.27 -1.68 -5.25
CA LEU A 175 10.69 -1.46 -4.95
C LEU A 175 10.94 -0.16 -4.18
N GLU A 176 10.19 0.90 -4.48
CA GLU A 176 10.34 2.21 -3.84
C GLU A 176 9.95 2.19 -2.35
N CYS A 177 9.00 1.35 -1.92
CA CYS A 177 8.66 1.22 -0.49
C CYS A 177 9.36 0.05 0.23
N ALA A 178 10.22 -0.70 -0.48
CA ALA A 178 10.86 -1.90 0.05
C ALA A 178 12.16 -1.64 0.85
N GLY A 179 12.31 -0.47 1.48
CA GLY A 179 13.49 -0.12 2.28
C GLY A 179 13.86 -1.19 3.32
N PRO A 180 12.93 -1.58 4.22
CA PRO A 180 13.17 -2.59 5.25
C PRO A 180 13.34 -4.02 4.74
N VAL A 181 12.91 -4.31 3.50
CA VAL A 181 13.01 -5.67 2.94
C VAL A 181 14.48 -6.10 2.85
N PRO A 182 14.85 -7.32 3.30
CA PRO A 182 16.21 -7.82 3.18
C PRO A 182 16.77 -7.78 1.76
N PHE A 183 18.02 -7.33 1.62
CA PHE A 183 18.68 -7.20 0.31
C PHE A 183 18.66 -8.51 -0.50
N ASP A 184 18.90 -9.66 0.14
CA ASP A 184 18.92 -10.95 -0.55
C ASP A 184 17.55 -11.33 -1.17
N LEU A 185 16.45 -10.74 -0.70
CA LEU A 185 15.13 -10.91 -1.33
C LEU A 185 14.93 -10.01 -2.55
N LYS A 186 15.61 -8.85 -2.60
CA LYS A 186 15.52 -7.86 -3.67
C LYS A 186 16.56 -8.07 -4.78
N GLU A 187 17.72 -8.60 -4.44
CA GLU A 187 18.84 -8.80 -5.38
C GLU A 187 18.42 -9.51 -6.67
N PRO A 188 17.65 -10.63 -6.64
CA PRO A 188 17.24 -11.30 -7.88
C PRO A 188 16.45 -10.39 -8.80
N ILE A 189 15.59 -9.54 -8.23
CA ILE A 189 14.74 -8.60 -8.98
C ILE A 189 15.58 -7.46 -9.55
N TYR A 190 16.55 -6.95 -8.79
CA TYR A 190 17.48 -5.96 -9.33
C TYR A 190 18.25 -6.53 -10.52
N LEU A 191 18.76 -7.75 -10.42
CA LEU A 191 19.53 -8.38 -11.50
C LEU A 191 18.68 -8.65 -12.74
N GLU A 192 17.39 -8.94 -12.59
CA GLU A 192 16.44 -9.08 -13.70
C GLU A 192 16.19 -7.73 -14.39
N LEU A 193 15.97 -6.67 -13.61
CA LEU A 193 15.59 -5.36 -14.14
C LEU A 193 16.78 -4.54 -14.68
N ILE A 194 18.01 -4.82 -14.23
CA ILE A 194 19.18 -3.98 -14.51
C ILE A 194 19.53 -3.83 -15.99
N SER A 195 19.06 -4.72 -16.87
CA SER A 195 19.26 -4.58 -18.32
C SER A 195 18.38 -3.49 -18.95
N ASP A 196 17.30 -3.08 -18.28
CA ASP A 196 16.39 -2.03 -18.73
C ASP A 196 16.69 -0.72 -17.99
N GLU A 197 17.28 0.24 -18.69
CA GLU A 197 17.65 1.56 -18.14
C GLU A 197 16.44 2.34 -17.58
N THR A 198 15.23 2.07 -18.06
CA THR A 198 14.02 2.75 -17.55
C THR A 198 13.72 2.39 -16.08
N THR A 199 14.30 1.30 -15.58
CA THR A 199 14.13 0.82 -14.20
C THR A 199 15.22 1.33 -13.24
N HIS A 200 16.32 1.89 -13.77
CA HIS A 200 17.52 2.17 -12.99
C HIS A 200 17.27 3.17 -11.86
N GLN A 201 16.42 4.17 -12.08
CA GLN A 201 16.07 5.13 -11.04
C GLN A 201 15.33 4.48 -9.87
N ALA A 202 14.44 3.52 -10.14
CA ALA A 202 13.71 2.79 -9.10
C ALA A 202 14.64 1.85 -8.31
N ILE A 203 15.56 1.15 -9.00
CA ILE A 203 16.59 0.34 -8.34
C ILE A 203 17.46 1.23 -7.44
N PHE A 204 17.90 2.38 -7.95
CA PHE A 204 18.67 3.34 -7.17
C PHE A 204 17.90 3.82 -5.91
N ASN A 205 16.64 4.22 -6.08
CA ASN A 205 15.79 4.66 -4.97
C ASN A 205 15.61 3.54 -3.94
N SER A 206 15.39 2.30 -4.37
CA SER A 206 15.24 1.15 -3.48
C SER A 206 16.51 0.90 -2.66
N ILE A 207 17.69 0.93 -3.30
CA ILE A 207 18.99 0.80 -2.60
C ILE A 207 19.21 1.98 -1.64
N LEU A 208 18.93 3.21 -2.08
CA LEU A 208 19.04 4.42 -1.27
C LEU A 208 18.20 4.30 -0.01
N PHE A 209 16.90 4.01 -0.15
CA PHE A 209 16.01 3.88 1.00
C PHE A 209 16.44 2.74 1.89
N SER A 210 16.82 1.58 1.35
CA SER A 210 17.36 0.46 2.16
C SER A 210 18.59 0.84 2.99
N ALA A 211 19.43 1.75 2.47
CA ALA A 211 20.65 2.17 3.16
C ALA A 211 20.39 3.16 4.31
N PHE A 212 19.27 3.89 4.26
CA PHE A 212 18.91 4.95 5.22
C PHE A 212 17.69 4.62 6.08
N ASP A 213 16.96 3.55 5.77
CA ASP A 213 15.88 3.02 6.57
C ASP A 213 16.39 2.44 7.89
N VAL A 214 15.64 2.65 8.97
CA VAL A 214 16.02 2.19 10.33
C VAL A 214 16.04 0.66 10.42
N CYS A 215 15.12 0.01 9.71
CA CYS A 215 15.00 -1.44 9.60
C CYS A 215 15.65 -2.01 8.33
N GLY A 216 16.29 -1.14 7.53
CA GLY A 216 16.95 -1.50 6.28
C GLY A 216 18.08 -2.51 6.44
N GLN A 217 18.01 -3.61 5.68
CA GLN A 217 19.04 -4.65 5.65
C GLN A 217 19.73 -4.67 4.28
N ILE A 218 20.92 -4.06 4.20
CA ILE A 218 21.67 -3.90 2.96
C ILE A 218 22.98 -4.69 2.96
N ASP A 219 23.23 -5.47 1.90
CA ASP A 219 24.57 -5.97 1.59
C ASP A 219 25.34 -4.88 0.84
N LYS A 220 26.27 -4.22 1.53
CA LYS A 220 27.02 -3.09 0.96
C LYS A 220 27.82 -3.45 -0.29
N ILE A 221 28.42 -4.65 -0.33
CA ILE A 221 29.29 -5.07 -1.42
C ILE A 221 28.44 -5.32 -2.67
N LYS A 222 27.39 -6.14 -2.53
CA LYS A 222 26.49 -6.44 -3.65
C LYS A 222 25.74 -5.20 -4.12
N ALA A 223 25.25 -4.38 -3.19
CA ALA A 223 24.60 -3.10 -3.51
C ALA A 223 25.54 -2.16 -4.26
N GLY A 224 26.83 -2.08 -3.87
CA GLY A 224 27.83 -1.29 -4.57
C GLY A 224 28.09 -1.77 -6.00
N ILE A 225 28.10 -3.10 -6.21
CA ILE A 225 28.21 -3.69 -7.56
C ILE A 225 27.00 -3.32 -8.41
N ILE A 226 25.79 -3.44 -7.88
CA ILE A 226 24.56 -3.05 -8.59
C ILE A 226 24.56 -1.55 -8.90
N LEU A 227 24.87 -0.70 -7.91
CA LEU A 227 24.92 0.75 -8.08
C LEU A 227 25.89 1.16 -9.21
N SER A 228 27.02 0.48 -9.36
CA SER A 228 28.01 0.78 -10.41
C SER A 228 27.53 0.50 -11.83
N LYS A 229 26.45 -0.27 -11.98
CA LYS A 229 25.84 -0.64 -13.27
C LYS A 229 24.64 0.23 -13.65
N LEU A 230 24.16 1.08 -12.75
CA LEU A 230 22.99 1.94 -13.00
C LEU A 230 23.39 3.19 -13.80
N ASN A 231 22.62 3.51 -14.82
CA ASN A 231 22.67 4.75 -15.58
C ASN A 231 21.87 5.83 -14.84
N ILE A 232 22.51 6.48 -13.86
CA ILE A 232 21.91 7.52 -13.00
C ILE A 232 22.83 8.73 -12.87
N HIS A 233 22.26 9.87 -12.46
CA HIS A 233 23.03 11.09 -12.24
C HIS A 233 23.92 10.99 -10.98
N THR A 234 25.21 10.74 -11.21
CA THR A 234 26.20 10.52 -10.13
C THR A 234 26.64 11.79 -9.39
N SER A 235 26.21 12.97 -9.84
CA SER A 235 26.49 14.26 -9.19
C SER A 235 25.43 14.67 -8.17
N THR A 236 24.35 13.92 -8.06
CA THR A 236 23.27 14.21 -7.09
C THR A 236 23.73 13.98 -5.66
N GLU A 237 23.20 14.77 -4.72
CA GLU A 237 23.47 14.61 -3.29
C GLU A 237 23.15 13.19 -2.81
N ASN A 238 22.02 12.63 -3.24
CA ASN A 238 21.60 11.28 -2.88
C ASN A 238 22.57 10.21 -3.37
N TYR A 239 23.11 10.33 -4.59
CA TYR A 239 24.12 9.39 -5.08
C TYR A 239 25.39 9.45 -4.24
N LEU A 240 25.88 10.66 -3.93
CA LEU A 240 27.08 10.85 -3.13
C LEU A 240 26.91 10.26 -1.72
N LYS A 241 25.76 10.52 -1.07
CA LYS A 241 25.39 9.95 0.23
C LYS A 241 25.34 8.42 0.19
N LEU A 242 24.67 7.85 -0.82
CA LEU A 242 24.59 6.40 -0.95
C LEU A 242 25.97 5.78 -1.16
N ARG A 243 26.78 6.33 -2.06
CA ARG A 243 28.13 5.85 -2.34
C ARG A 243 29.00 5.87 -1.08
N GLU A 244 28.88 6.89 -0.24
CA GLU A 244 29.58 6.94 1.04
C GLU A 244 29.09 5.85 2.01
N LYS A 245 27.77 5.66 2.12
CA LYS A 245 27.15 4.66 3.00
C LYS A 245 27.52 3.22 2.63
N LEU A 246 27.77 2.94 1.35
CA LEU A 246 28.15 1.62 0.82
C LEU A 246 29.66 1.30 0.92
N LYS A 247 30.50 2.24 1.34
CA LYS A 247 31.89 1.94 1.72
C LYS A 247 31.95 1.17 3.04
#